data_AF-A0A7V5G847-F1
#
_entry.id   AF-A0A7V5G847-F1
#
_cell.length_a   1.000
_cell.length_b   1.000
_cell.length_c   1.000
_cell.angle_alpha   90.00
_cell.angle_beta   90.00
_cell.angle_gamma   90.00
#
_symmetry.space_group_name_H-M   'P 1'
#
loop_
_entity.id
_entity.type
_entity.pdbx_description
1 polymer ?
#
loop_
_entity_poly.entity_id
_entity_poly.type
_entity_poly.pdbx_seq_one_letter_code
_entity_poly.pdbx_strand_id
1 'polypeptide(L)'
;MERRNFLKTLLAVPAIGMMPTLSFANTGEEVVGLEKIVTIIQNDKRLNKKVDAADIQIAIESARRMNEILIEAIIQTGVANDGTITTRDTRELNDYINKNFKDEWIELHGDDEADGEDTGFHKVRGNGARTKLFGKNAINKVADNIYHLGFETHRKNRLLNEDGNKNASFAKIAEWLDALLREDLVAGRLANPDVEEVVGTTGTGLDMGIKIIYNDVGLNKKISLGDMREGARSVQGMNELLLEAISA
;
A
#
# COMPACT_ATOMS: atom_id res chain seq x y z
N MET A 1 -45.11 15.72 -47.98
CA MET A 1 -43.67 15.87 -48.24
C MET A 1 -42.95 15.10 -47.15
N GLU A 2 -42.26 14.04 -47.55
CA GLU A 2 -41.36 13.13 -46.80
C GLU A 2 -40.42 13.85 -45.80
N ARG A 3 -39.83 13.28 -44.72
CA ARG A 3 -39.57 11.89 -44.27
C ARG A 3 -38.99 11.88 -42.83
N ARG A 4 -39.28 10.77 -42.12
CA ARG A 4 -38.40 9.92 -41.24
C ARG A 4 -38.01 10.32 -39.79
N ASN A 5 -38.53 9.46 -38.90
CA ASN A 5 -37.97 8.88 -37.66
C ASN A 5 -36.43 8.77 -37.58
N PHE A 6 -35.87 8.86 -36.35
CA PHE A 6 -35.37 7.69 -35.59
C PHE A 6 -34.86 8.10 -34.19
N LEU A 7 -35.43 7.48 -33.15
CA LEU A 7 -34.81 7.29 -31.83
C LEU A 7 -33.52 6.45 -31.98
N LYS A 8 -32.46 6.77 -31.24
CA LYS A 8 -31.52 5.79 -30.63
C LYS A 8 -30.50 6.48 -29.72
N THR A 9 -30.68 6.24 -28.42
CA THR A 9 -29.65 5.93 -27.41
C THR A 9 -28.39 6.80 -27.37
N LEU A 10 -28.41 7.81 -26.51
CA LEU A 10 -27.18 8.46 -26.04
C LEU A 10 -26.57 7.55 -24.95
N LEU A 11 -25.55 6.77 -25.32
CA LEU A 11 -24.60 6.18 -24.37
C LEU A 11 -23.85 7.35 -23.72
N ALA A 12 -24.12 7.60 -22.44
CA ALA A 12 -23.29 8.47 -21.62
C ALA A 12 -21.92 7.79 -21.46
N VAL A 13 -20.93 8.29 -22.18
CA VAL A 13 -19.52 8.03 -21.89
C VAL A 13 -19.23 8.73 -20.56
N PRO A 14 -18.77 8.04 -19.50
CA PRO A 14 -18.34 8.74 -18.31
C PRO A 14 -17.12 9.58 -18.69
N ALA A 15 -17.25 10.89 -18.46
CA ALA A 15 -16.13 11.81 -18.60
C ALA A 15 -15.01 11.33 -17.68
N ILE A 16 -13.88 10.96 -18.29
CA ILE A 16 -12.60 10.76 -17.61
C ILE A 16 -12.29 12.09 -16.94
N GLY A 17 -12.59 12.16 -15.64
CA GLY A 17 -12.18 13.29 -14.81
C GLY A 17 -10.66 13.38 -14.88
N MET A 18 -10.14 14.55 -15.24
CA MET A 18 -8.73 14.87 -15.08
C MET A 18 -8.35 14.57 -13.63
N MET A 19 -7.60 13.49 -13.42
CA MET A 19 -6.95 13.26 -12.13
C MET A 19 -5.87 14.33 -11.94
N PRO A 20 -5.75 14.90 -10.74
CA PRO A 20 -4.65 15.81 -10.45
C PRO A 20 -3.36 15.03 -10.60
N THR A 21 -2.46 15.52 -11.46
CA THR A 21 -1.08 15.06 -11.47
C THR A 21 -0.49 15.41 -10.11
N LEU A 22 -0.24 14.38 -9.30
CA LEU A 22 0.46 14.54 -8.04
C LEU A 22 1.89 15.00 -8.35
N SER A 23 2.13 16.29 -8.16
CA SER A 23 3.47 16.87 -8.14
C SER A 23 4.12 16.49 -6.82
N PHE A 24 4.99 15.47 -6.84
CA PHE A 24 5.81 15.09 -5.70
C PHE A 24 6.75 16.22 -5.30
N ALA A 25 6.43 16.94 -4.24
CA ALA A 25 7.34 17.88 -3.61
C ALA A 25 8.19 17.17 -2.56
N ASN A 26 9.23 16.41 -2.96
CA ASN A 26 10.54 16.44 -2.29
C ASN A 26 11.57 15.55 -3.02
N THR A 27 12.71 16.16 -3.39
CA THR A 27 13.88 15.58 -4.09
C THR A 27 13.55 15.00 -5.48
N GLY A 28 14.08 15.58 -6.56
CA GLY A 28 13.85 15.10 -7.94
C GLY A 28 14.47 13.73 -8.27
N GLU A 29 14.54 12.80 -7.32
CA GLU A 29 14.96 11.42 -7.49
C GLU A 29 13.76 10.48 -7.42
N GLU A 30 13.61 9.64 -8.45
CA GLU A 30 12.53 8.67 -8.58
C GLU A 30 12.64 7.56 -7.52
N VAL A 31 11.51 7.09 -6.97
CA VAL A 31 11.48 5.94 -6.05
C VAL A 31 11.83 4.67 -6.84
N VAL A 32 12.94 4.02 -6.50
CA VAL A 32 13.48 2.92 -7.32
C VAL A 32 13.14 1.52 -6.79
N GLY A 33 12.80 1.40 -5.50
CA GLY A 33 12.67 0.11 -4.84
C GLY A 33 11.59 -0.81 -5.45
N LEU A 34 10.40 -0.26 -5.71
CA LEU A 34 9.28 -1.03 -6.27
C LEU A 34 9.38 -1.24 -7.78
N GLU A 35 10.09 -0.38 -8.52
CA GLU A 35 10.30 -0.56 -9.97
C GLU A 35 11.11 -1.83 -10.29
N LYS A 36 11.79 -2.41 -9.29
CA LYS A 36 12.37 -3.75 -9.39
C LYS A 36 11.33 -4.81 -9.79
N ILE A 37 10.09 -4.71 -9.31
CA ILE A 37 9.02 -5.66 -9.67
C ILE A 37 8.70 -5.53 -11.17
N VAL A 38 8.52 -4.30 -11.66
CA VAL A 38 8.21 -4.00 -13.06
C VAL A 38 9.37 -4.43 -13.98
N THR A 39 10.60 -4.13 -13.58
CA THR A 39 11.81 -4.56 -14.28
C THR A 39 11.88 -6.08 -14.41
N ILE A 40 11.42 -6.83 -13.40
CA ILE A 40 11.37 -8.28 -13.45
C ILE A 40 10.30 -8.77 -14.43
N ILE A 41 9.12 -8.15 -14.45
CA ILE A 41 8.07 -8.49 -15.43
C ILE A 41 8.60 -8.28 -16.86
N GLN A 42 9.28 -7.15 -17.10
CA GLN A 42 9.85 -6.81 -18.41
C GLN A 42 10.94 -7.78 -18.88
N ASN A 43 11.76 -8.31 -17.95
CA ASN A 43 13.01 -8.97 -18.31
C ASN A 43 13.05 -10.48 -18.01
N ASP A 44 12.05 -11.05 -17.31
CA ASP A 44 12.03 -12.49 -17.05
C ASP A 44 11.82 -13.27 -18.35
N LYS A 45 12.93 -13.81 -18.87
CA LYS A 45 12.97 -14.53 -20.15
C LYS A 45 12.00 -15.71 -20.25
N ARG A 46 11.58 -16.30 -19.12
CA ARG A 46 10.66 -17.45 -19.15
C ARG A 46 9.22 -16.98 -19.13
N LEU A 47 8.92 -15.94 -18.37
CA LEU A 47 7.63 -15.27 -18.40
C LEU A 47 7.33 -14.76 -19.81
N ASN A 48 8.26 -14.01 -20.42
CA ASN A 48 8.10 -13.43 -21.75
C ASN A 48 8.08 -14.45 -22.90
N LYS A 49 8.32 -15.73 -22.61
CA LYS A 49 8.14 -16.84 -23.56
C LYS A 49 6.76 -17.48 -23.47
N LYS A 50 6.03 -17.21 -22.40
CA LYS A 50 4.79 -17.89 -22.03
C LYS A 50 3.57 -16.97 -22.07
N VAL A 51 3.78 -15.69 -21.83
CA VAL A 51 2.76 -14.64 -21.89
C VAL A 51 2.99 -13.82 -23.15
N ASP A 52 1.92 -13.44 -23.84
CA ASP A 52 2.03 -12.57 -25.00
C ASP A 52 2.43 -11.14 -24.61
N ALA A 53 2.93 -10.39 -25.59
CA ALA A 53 3.46 -9.06 -25.34
C ALA A 53 2.40 -8.04 -24.88
N ALA A 54 1.13 -8.21 -25.26
CA ALA A 54 0.07 -7.30 -24.85
C ALA A 54 -0.29 -7.55 -23.38
N ASP A 55 -0.42 -8.80 -22.97
CA ASP A 55 -0.67 -9.18 -21.57
C ASP A 55 0.52 -8.81 -20.65
N ILE A 56 1.76 -8.90 -21.13
CA ILE A 56 2.94 -8.36 -20.42
C ILE A 56 2.79 -6.84 -20.20
N GLN A 57 2.37 -6.10 -21.22
CA GLN A 57 2.22 -4.65 -21.13
C GLN A 57 1.12 -4.25 -20.15
N ILE A 58 -0.02 -4.95 -20.15
CA ILE A 58 -1.10 -4.75 -19.17
C ILE A 58 -0.56 -4.97 -17.75
N ALA A 59 0.14 -6.08 -17.50
CA ALA A 59 0.70 -6.35 -16.17
C ALA A 59 1.72 -5.29 -15.71
N ILE A 60 2.52 -4.74 -16.63
CA ILE A 60 3.48 -3.66 -16.35
C ILE A 60 2.73 -2.39 -15.93
N GLU A 61 1.71 -2.00 -16.68
CA GLU A 61 0.90 -0.81 -16.40
C GLU A 61 0.18 -0.95 -15.07
N SER A 62 -0.42 -2.11 -14.81
CA SER A 62 -1.05 -2.43 -13.53
C SER A 62 -0.06 -2.36 -12.37
N ALA A 63 1.07 -3.06 -12.46
CA ALA A 63 2.07 -3.08 -11.40
C ALA A 63 2.64 -1.69 -11.11
N ARG A 64 2.85 -0.86 -12.14
CA ARG A 64 3.29 0.54 -11.98
C ARG A 64 2.26 1.36 -11.21
N ARG A 65 0.99 1.31 -11.62
CA ARG A 65 -0.06 2.07 -10.95
C ARG A 65 -0.27 1.62 -9.50
N MET A 66 -0.19 0.32 -9.22
CA MET A 66 -0.21 -0.18 -7.84
C MET A 66 1.00 0.28 -7.04
N ASN A 67 2.20 0.34 -7.64
CA ASN A 67 3.38 0.90 -6.97
C ASN A 67 3.20 2.38 -6.65
N GLU A 68 2.62 3.17 -7.55
CA GLU A 68 2.33 4.59 -7.33
C GLU A 68 1.36 4.78 -6.15
N ILE A 69 0.26 4.04 -6.12
CA ILE A 69 -0.71 4.09 -5.02
C ILE A 69 -0.06 3.66 -3.69
N LEU A 70 0.83 2.65 -3.71
CA LEU A 70 1.54 2.21 -2.52
C LEU A 70 2.53 3.29 -2.01
N ILE A 71 3.23 3.98 -2.91
CA ILE A 71 4.11 5.10 -2.59
C ILE A 71 3.30 6.27 -2.02
N GLU A 72 2.15 6.59 -2.64
CA GLU A 72 1.24 7.61 -2.13
C GLU A 72 0.77 7.27 -0.71
N ALA A 73 0.32 6.03 -0.48
CA ALA A 73 -0.07 5.57 0.84
C ALA A 73 1.06 5.71 1.87
N ILE A 74 2.30 5.35 1.51
CA ILE A 74 3.47 5.49 2.39
C ILE A 74 3.69 6.96 2.78
N ILE A 75 3.67 7.87 1.82
CA ILE A 75 3.91 9.29 2.04
C ILE A 75 2.75 9.90 2.84
N GLN A 76 1.51 9.68 2.44
CA GLN A 76 0.32 10.29 3.06
C GLN A 76 0.12 9.84 4.51
N THR A 77 0.47 8.59 4.82
CA THR A 77 0.41 8.06 6.19
C THR A 77 1.66 8.38 7.01
N GLY A 78 2.75 8.83 6.38
CA GLY A 78 4.03 9.10 7.06
C GLY A 78 4.65 7.88 7.70
N VAL A 79 4.27 6.66 7.29
CA VAL A 79 4.78 5.42 7.92
C VAL A 79 6.28 5.19 7.70
N ALA A 80 6.86 5.85 6.70
CA ALA A 80 8.28 5.78 6.40
C ALA A 80 9.13 6.83 7.13
N ASN A 81 8.52 7.70 7.96
CA ASN A 81 9.22 8.82 8.59
C ASN A 81 10.34 8.39 9.55
N ASP A 82 10.26 7.18 10.10
CA ASP A 82 11.32 6.61 10.95
C ASP A 82 12.41 5.85 10.17
N GLY A 83 12.33 5.83 8.83
CA GLY A 83 13.27 5.16 7.94
C GLY A 83 13.10 3.64 7.86
N THR A 84 12.02 3.09 8.42
CA THR A 84 11.71 1.66 8.38
C THR A 84 10.25 1.42 8.04
N ILE A 85 9.94 0.22 7.52
CA ILE A 85 8.58 -0.26 7.35
C ILE A 85 8.40 -1.49 8.24
N THR A 86 7.45 -1.41 9.15
CA THR A 86 7.17 -2.42 10.17
C THR A 86 5.77 -3.00 10.03
N THR A 87 5.39 -3.89 10.96
CA THR A 87 4.07 -4.55 10.92
C THR A 87 2.93 -3.55 11.10
N ARG A 88 3.05 -2.56 12.00
CA ARG A 88 2.03 -1.52 12.20
C ARG A 88 1.84 -0.66 10.94
N ASP A 89 2.92 -0.44 10.20
CA ASP A 89 2.93 0.37 8.99
C ASP A 89 2.18 -0.33 7.88
N THR A 90 2.43 -1.63 7.67
CA THR A 90 1.68 -2.40 6.66
C THR A 90 0.18 -2.55 6.97
N ARG A 91 -0.25 -2.41 8.23
CA ARG A 91 -1.67 -2.32 8.57
C ARG A 91 -2.24 -0.98 8.16
N GLU A 92 -1.53 0.09 8.50
CA GLU A 92 -1.90 1.46 8.10
C GLU A 92 -2.00 1.57 6.57
N LEU A 93 -1.04 1.02 5.83
CA LEU A 93 -1.07 0.97 4.37
C LEU A 93 -2.27 0.19 3.84
N ASN A 94 -2.61 -0.96 4.45
CA ASN A 94 -3.78 -1.72 4.05
C ASN A 94 -5.07 -0.92 4.24
N ASP A 95 -5.22 -0.28 5.39
CA ASP A 95 -6.42 0.49 5.72
C ASP A 95 -6.54 1.73 4.84
N TYR A 96 -5.42 2.41 4.56
CA TYR A 96 -5.36 3.54 3.66
C TYR A 96 -5.73 3.17 2.21
N ILE A 97 -5.14 2.10 1.65
CA ILE A 97 -5.43 1.67 0.28
C ILE A 97 -6.89 1.20 0.18
N ASN A 98 -7.38 0.42 1.15
CA ASN A 98 -8.77 -0.02 1.17
C ASN A 98 -9.75 1.17 1.24
N LYS A 99 -9.44 2.19 2.04
CA LYS A 99 -10.31 3.34 2.20
C LYS A 99 -10.35 4.25 0.97
N ASN A 100 -9.23 4.43 0.30
CA ASN A 100 -9.08 5.47 -0.72
C ASN A 100 -9.04 4.94 -2.16
N PHE A 101 -8.61 3.69 -2.36
CA PHE A 101 -8.29 3.13 -3.68
C PHE A 101 -8.91 1.75 -3.95
N LYS A 102 -9.81 1.24 -3.09
CA LYS A 102 -10.31 -0.15 -3.18
C LYS A 102 -10.71 -0.60 -4.59
N ASP A 103 -11.57 0.16 -5.26
CA ASP A 103 -12.11 -0.25 -6.56
C ASP A 103 -11.01 -0.29 -7.64
N GLU A 104 -10.20 0.76 -7.72
CA GLU A 104 -9.05 0.83 -8.65
C GLU A 104 -8.02 -0.26 -8.33
N TRP A 105 -7.73 -0.48 -7.04
CA TRP A 105 -6.73 -1.44 -6.59
C TRP A 105 -7.10 -2.89 -6.94
N ILE A 106 -8.38 -3.25 -6.81
CA ILE A 106 -8.90 -4.57 -7.21
C ILE A 106 -8.78 -4.75 -8.73
N GLU A 107 -9.17 -3.74 -9.53
CA GLU A 107 -9.06 -3.79 -10.99
C GLU A 107 -7.60 -3.95 -11.45
N LEU A 108 -6.68 -3.21 -10.84
CA LEU A 108 -5.25 -3.28 -11.17
C LEU A 108 -4.64 -4.62 -10.74
N HIS A 109 -5.02 -5.14 -9.58
CA HIS A 109 -4.57 -6.45 -9.12
C HIS A 109 -5.02 -7.54 -10.10
N GLY A 110 -6.26 -7.45 -10.56
CA GLY A 110 -6.91 -8.49 -11.35
C GLY A 110 -7.49 -9.59 -10.47
N ASP A 111 -8.29 -10.44 -11.11
CA ASP A 111 -8.97 -11.56 -10.49
C ASP A 111 -8.64 -12.86 -11.24
N ASP A 112 -8.72 -14.01 -10.55
CA ASP A 112 -8.50 -15.34 -11.11
C ASP A 112 -9.80 -16.15 -11.29
N GLU A 113 -10.94 -15.45 -11.47
CA GLU A 113 -12.26 -16.06 -11.66
C GLU A 113 -12.35 -17.02 -12.85
N ALA A 114 -13.20 -18.03 -12.66
CA ALA A 114 -13.29 -19.31 -13.38
C ALA A 114 -13.64 -19.24 -14.89
N ASP A 115 -13.71 -18.04 -15.46
CA ASP A 115 -14.26 -17.73 -16.77
C ASP A 115 -13.17 -17.64 -17.86
N GLY A 116 -11.90 -17.67 -17.45
CA GLY A 116 -10.77 -17.99 -18.33
C GLY A 116 -9.94 -16.83 -18.86
N GLU A 117 -10.12 -15.59 -18.36
CA GLU A 117 -9.26 -14.46 -18.72
C GLU A 117 -8.74 -13.73 -17.47
N ASP A 118 -7.49 -14.02 -17.09
CA ASP A 118 -6.74 -13.21 -16.10
C ASP A 118 -6.80 -11.73 -16.53
N THR A 119 -6.90 -10.80 -15.59
CA THR A 119 -6.85 -9.34 -15.85
C THR A 119 -5.74 -8.67 -15.03
N GLY A 120 -5.48 -7.38 -15.30
CA GLY A 120 -4.52 -6.58 -14.52
C GLY A 120 -3.14 -7.22 -14.33
N PHE A 121 -2.63 -7.20 -13.10
CA PHE A 121 -1.37 -7.85 -12.73
C PHE A 121 -1.43 -9.39 -12.84
N HIS A 122 -2.60 -10.02 -12.68
CA HIS A 122 -2.74 -11.47 -12.78
C HIS A 122 -2.43 -12.04 -14.17
N LYS A 123 -2.41 -11.21 -15.22
CA LYS A 123 -1.89 -11.58 -16.55
C LYS A 123 -0.52 -12.27 -16.53
N VAL A 124 0.33 -11.98 -15.55
CA VAL A 124 1.66 -12.59 -15.41
C VAL A 124 1.76 -13.60 -14.27
N ARG A 125 0.74 -13.71 -13.43
CA ARG A 125 0.68 -14.67 -12.32
C ARG A 125 0.58 -16.09 -12.88
N GLY A 126 1.26 -17.04 -12.23
CA GLY A 126 1.23 -18.45 -12.65
C GLY A 126 1.99 -18.77 -13.94
N ASN A 127 2.39 -17.77 -14.73
CA ASN A 127 2.93 -17.92 -16.08
C ASN A 127 4.45 -18.19 -16.15
N GLY A 128 4.99 -18.82 -15.11
CA GLY A 128 6.29 -19.48 -15.16
C GLY A 128 7.53 -18.58 -15.01
N ALA A 129 7.37 -17.34 -14.53
CA ALA A 129 8.49 -16.52 -14.05
C ALA A 129 9.41 -17.33 -13.11
N ARG A 130 10.72 -17.13 -13.19
CA ARG A 130 11.72 -17.84 -12.35
C ARG A 130 12.59 -16.92 -11.55
N THR A 131 12.60 -15.63 -11.87
CA THR A 131 13.31 -14.62 -11.11
C THR A 131 12.85 -14.64 -9.65
N LYS A 132 13.82 -14.53 -8.74
CA LYS A 132 13.57 -14.63 -7.31
C LYS A 132 13.88 -13.32 -6.62
N LEU A 133 13.00 -12.93 -5.70
CA LEU A 133 13.24 -11.91 -4.68
C LEU A 133 13.13 -12.59 -3.32
N PHE A 134 14.07 -12.31 -2.42
CA PHE A 134 14.07 -12.86 -1.05
C PHE A 134 13.99 -14.40 -1.00
N GLY A 135 14.60 -15.07 -1.98
CA GLY A 135 14.58 -16.52 -2.14
C GLY A 135 13.24 -17.12 -2.59
N LYS A 136 12.22 -16.29 -2.87
CA LYS A 136 10.89 -16.67 -3.34
C LYS A 136 10.68 -16.21 -4.79
N ASN A 137 9.67 -16.76 -5.47
CA ASN A 137 9.31 -16.30 -6.81
C ASN A 137 8.92 -14.81 -6.76
N ALA A 138 9.57 -13.97 -7.56
CA ALA A 138 9.37 -12.53 -7.49
C ALA A 138 7.92 -12.12 -7.79
N ILE A 139 7.30 -12.73 -8.80
CA ILE A 139 5.94 -12.42 -9.23
C ILE A 139 4.92 -13.14 -8.35
N ASN A 140 4.92 -14.48 -8.39
CA ASN A 140 3.88 -15.34 -7.77
C ASN A 140 3.92 -15.41 -6.24
N LYS A 141 4.89 -14.77 -5.59
CA LYS A 141 5.05 -14.84 -4.12
C LYS A 141 5.39 -13.52 -3.46
N VAL A 142 6.24 -12.69 -4.06
CA VAL A 142 6.60 -11.41 -3.45
C VAL A 142 5.63 -10.33 -3.90
N ALA A 143 5.58 -10.01 -5.19
CA ALA A 143 4.72 -8.96 -5.74
C ALA A 143 3.23 -9.25 -5.48
N ASP A 144 2.76 -10.44 -5.87
CA ASP A 144 1.37 -10.88 -5.65
C ASP A 144 0.92 -10.67 -4.19
N ASN A 145 1.72 -11.13 -3.22
CA ASN A 145 1.36 -11.02 -1.81
C ASN A 145 1.48 -9.58 -1.26
N ILE A 146 2.35 -8.74 -1.82
CA ILE A 146 2.39 -7.30 -1.49
C ILE A 146 1.13 -6.63 -2.00
N TYR A 147 0.72 -6.94 -3.22
CA TYR A 147 -0.45 -6.36 -3.86
C TYR A 147 -1.79 -6.85 -3.28
N HIS A 148 -1.78 -7.84 -2.39
CA HIS A 148 -2.90 -8.17 -1.52
C HIS A 148 -3.11 -7.20 -0.34
N LEU A 149 -2.26 -6.19 -0.15
CA LEU A 149 -2.63 -5.02 0.65
C LEU A 149 -3.88 -4.36 0.05
N GLY A 150 -4.66 -3.63 0.85
CA GLY A 150 -5.85 -2.92 0.37
C GLY A 150 -7.10 -3.80 0.24
N PHE A 151 -6.96 -5.12 0.31
CA PHE A 151 -8.09 -6.03 0.42
C PHE A 151 -8.67 -6.02 1.84
N GLU A 152 -10.00 -6.14 1.92
CA GLU A 152 -10.67 -6.16 3.22
C GLU A 152 -10.24 -7.41 4.01
N THR A 153 -9.83 -7.22 5.26
CA THR A 153 -9.43 -8.32 6.13
C THR A 153 -10.06 -8.20 7.50
N HIS A 154 -10.82 -9.22 7.90
CA HIS A 154 -11.27 -9.41 9.27
C HIS A 154 -10.21 -10.14 10.12
N ARG A 155 -9.04 -10.48 9.55
CA ARG A 155 -8.02 -11.28 10.23
C ARG A 155 -7.00 -10.39 10.91
N LYS A 156 -6.88 -10.57 12.23
CA LYS A 156 -5.96 -9.79 13.07
C LYS A 156 -4.51 -9.75 12.60
N ASN A 157 -3.96 -10.76 11.93
CA ASN A 157 -2.50 -10.82 11.62
C ASN A 157 -2.17 -11.08 10.15
N ARG A 158 -3.17 -11.17 9.28
CA ARG A 158 -2.98 -11.65 7.91
C ARG A 158 -3.86 -10.91 6.94
N LEU A 159 -3.35 -10.78 5.72
CA LEU A 159 -4.13 -10.39 4.57
C LEU A 159 -5.05 -11.53 4.15
N LEU A 160 -6.11 -11.15 3.47
CA LEU A 160 -6.92 -12.04 2.66
C LEU A 160 -6.56 -11.82 1.20
N ASN A 161 -6.75 -12.84 0.35
CA ASN A 161 -6.79 -12.62 -1.09
C ASN A 161 -8.21 -12.16 -1.50
N GLU A 162 -8.36 -11.90 -2.79
CA GLU A 162 -9.60 -11.60 -3.50
C GLU A 162 -10.79 -12.49 -3.09
N ASP A 163 -10.57 -13.80 -2.92
CA ASP A 163 -11.61 -14.77 -2.50
C ASP A 163 -11.92 -14.80 -0.99
N GLY A 164 -11.22 -14.00 -0.18
CA GLY A 164 -11.29 -14.09 1.28
C GLY A 164 -10.46 -15.25 1.88
N ASN A 165 -9.61 -15.91 1.10
CA ASN A 165 -8.70 -16.95 1.57
C ASN A 165 -7.49 -16.38 2.32
N LYS A 166 -6.89 -17.19 3.18
CA LYS A 166 -5.73 -16.78 4.00
C LYS A 166 -4.50 -16.49 3.13
N ASN A 167 -3.97 -15.29 3.25
CA ASN A 167 -2.76 -14.86 2.53
C ASN A 167 -1.60 -14.48 3.48
N ALA A 168 -0.54 -13.83 3.01
CA ALA A 168 0.63 -13.42 3.79
C ALA A 168 0.28 -12.67 5.08
N SER A 169 1.17 -12.73 6.06
CA SER A 169 1.05 -11.90 7.27
C SER A 169 1.56 -10.49 7.00
N PHE A 170 0.96 -9.49 7.66
CA PHE A 170 1.45 -8.10 7.67
C PHE A 170 2.97 -8.02 7.94
N ALA A 171 3.45 -8.75 8.95
CA ALA A 171 4.89 -8.82 9.25
C ALA A 171 5.76 -9.28 8.07
N LYS A 172 5.25 -10.18 7.21
CA LYS A 172 6.01 -10.65 6.05
C LYS A 172 6.02 -9.62 4.92
N ILE A 173 4.91 -8.91 4.75
CA ILE A 173 4.83 -7.78 3.81
C ILE A 173 5.77 -6.67 4.25
N ALA A 174 5.83 -6.38 5.56
CA ALA A 174 6.74 -5.40 6.12
C ALA A 174 8.20 -5.75 5.79
N GLU A 175 8.62 -6.99 6.02
CA GLU A 175 9.98 -7.45 5.66
C GLU A 175 10.30 -7.23 4.17
N TRP A 176 9.37 -7.51 3.26
CA TRP A 176 9.61 -7.36 1.83
C TRP A 176 9.60 -5.90 1.38
N LEU A 177 8.67 -5.08 1.86
CA LEU A 177 8.62 -3.65 1.55
C LEU A 177 9.83 -2.92 2.11
N ASP A 178 10.17 -3.17 3.37
CA ASP A 178 11.34 -2.60 4.05
C ASP A 178 12.64 -2.91 3.30
N ALA A 179 12.75 -4.11 2.73
CA ALA A 179 13.91 -4.53 1.93
C ALA A 179 13.89 -3.98 0.49
N LEU A 180 12.73 -3.93 -0.17
CA LEU A 180 12.61 -3.38 -1.53
C LEU A 180 12.93 -1.88 -1.54
N LEU A 181 12.37 -1.15 -0.58
CA LEU A 181 12.43 0.30 -0.43
C LEU A 181 13.63 0.78 0.39
N ARG A 182 14.55 -0.09 0.79
CA ARG A 182 15.66 0.25 1.71
C ARG A 182 16.46 1.46 1.27
N GLU A 183 16.74 1.56 -0.02
CA GLU A 183 17.47 2.69 -0.60
C GLU A 183 16.67 3.98 -0.49
N ASP A 184 15.38 3.94 -0.86
CA ASP A 184 14.47 5.09 -0.81
C ASP A 184 14.24 5.58 0.62
N LEU A 185 14.14 4.65 1.58
CA LEU A 185 13.97 4.92 3.00
C LEU A 185 15.22 5.59 3.61
N VAL A 186 16.42 5.08 3.31
CA VAL A 186 17.69 5.68 3.78
C VAL A 186 17.93 7.06 3.15
N ALA A 187 17.52 7.23 1.90
CA ALA A 187 17.61 8.52 1.21
C ALA A 187 16.53 9.53 1.67
N GLY A 188 15.54 9.11 2.46
CA GLY A 188 14.44 9.96 2.92
C GLY A 188 13.44 10.34 1.82
N ARG A 189 13.44 9.66 0.67
CA ARG A 189 12.56 9.95 -0.48
C ARG A 189 11.08 9.71 -0.17
N LEU A 190 10.80 8.91 0.86
CA LEU A 190 9.45 8.50 1.27
C LEU A 190 8.97 9.21 2.55
N ALA A 191 9.79 10.10 3.12
CA ALA A 191 9.41 10.82 4.33
C ALA A 191 8.42 11.94 4.01
N ASN A 192 7.43 12.10 4.89
CA ASN A 192 6.48 13.20 4.86
C ASN A 192 6.63 14.05 6.12
N PRO A 193 7.27 15.23 6.04
CA PRO A 193 7.50 16.09 7.20
C PRO A 193 6.22 16.69 7.77
N ASP A 194 5.11 16.71 7.02
CA ASP A 194 3.83 17.23 7.49
C ASP A 194 3.10 16.26 8.43
N VAL A 195 3.59 15.02 8.54
CA VAL A 195 3.07 13.99 9.45
C VAL A 195 4.02 13.80 10.63
N GLU A 196 3.69 14.40 11.76
CA GLU A 196 4.49 14.31 12.99
C GLU A 196 3.91 13.28 13.97
N GLU A 197 4.80 12.53 14.64
CA GLU A 197 4.38 11.65 15.74
C GLU A 197 4.03 12.46 16.98
N VAL A 198 3.06 11.95 17.74
CA VAL A 198 2.64 12.58 18.99
C VAL A 198 3.79 12.51 19.99
N VAL A 199 4.15 13.66 20.56
CA VAL A 199 5.16 13.77 21.62
C VAL A 199 4.52 14.26 22.91
N GLY A 200 5.03 13.79 24.04
CA GLY A 200 4.60 14.28 25.35
C GLY A 200 5.11 15.70 25.60
N THR A 201 4.22 16.61 26.01
CA THR A 201 4.55 18.03 26.19
C THR A 201 4.38 18.51 27.63
N THR A 202 3.95 17.65 28.55
CA THR A 202 3.71 18.07 29.95
C THR A 202 5.00 18.29 30.73
N GLY A 203 6.12 17.73 30.26
CA GLY A 203 7.40 17.80 30.96
C GLY A 203 7.43 16.91 32.22
N THR A 204 6.50 15.96 32.34
CA THR A 204 6.36 15.10 33.51
C THR A 204 6.69 13.63 33.19
N GLY A 205 6.74 12.79 34.22
CA GLY A 205 6.87 11.34 34.02
C GLY A 205 5.68 10.70 33.28
N LEU A 206 4.53 11.39 33.19
CA LEU A 206 3.34 10.89 32.48
C LEU A 206 3.56 10.80 30.96
N ASP A 207 4.47 11.61 30.40
CA ASP A 207 4.85 11.57 28.99
C ASP A 207 5.46 10.23 28.56
N MET A 208 5.87 9.39 29.53
CA MET A 208 6.31 8.02 29.28
C MET A 208 5.21 7.16 28.65
N GLY A 209 3.93 7.42 28.92
CA GLY A 209 2.82 6.66 28.33
C GLY A 209 2.82 6.70 26.80
N ILE A 210 3.13 7.86 26.21
CA ILE A 210 3.25 8.05 24.76
C ILE A 210 4.42 7.22 24.21
N LYS A 211 5.57 7.25 24.90
CA LYS A 211 6.73 6.42 24.53
C LYS A 211 6.41 4.94 24.60
N ILE A 212 5.65 4.49 25.60
CA ILE A 212 5.23 3.09 25.73
C ILE A 212 4.37 2.69 24.53
N ILE A 213 3.41 3.52 24.11
CA ILE A 213 2.53 3.21 22.98
C ILE A 213 3.33 2.92 21.70
N TYR A 214 4.31 3.76 21.36
CA TYR A 214 5.09 3.59 20.14
C TYR A 214 6.15 2.46 20.22
N ASN A 215 6.65 2.16 21.41
CA ASN A 215 7.73 1.19 21.60
C ASN A 215 7.24 -0.19 22.06
N ASP A 216 5.96 -0.35 22.42
CA ASP A 216 5.44 -1.64 22.87
C ASP A 216 5.42 -2.66 21.72
N VAL A 217 6.15 -3.77 21.91
CA VAL A 217 6.30 -4.83 20.92
C VAL A 217 4.96 -5.52 20.61
N GLY A 218 4.05 -5.60 21.59
CA GLY A 218 2.73 -6.20 21.44
C GLY A 218 1.81 -5.34 20.59
N LEU A 219 1.75 -4.04 20.87
CA LEU A 219 1.00 -3.06 20.10
C LEU A 219 1.52 -2.98 18.66
N ASN A 220 2.84 -2.90 18.47
CA ASN A 220 3.49 -2.86 17.15
C ASN A 220 3.13 -4.03 16.23
N LYS A 221 2.73 -5.17 16.83
CA LYS A 221 2.28 -6.34 16.08
C LYS A 221 0.80 -6.35 15.78
N LYS A 222 -0.03 -5.59 16.52
CA LYS A 222 -1.48 -5.79 16.59
C LYS A 222 -2.32 -4.66 16.03
N ILE A 223 -1.83 -3.42 16.05
CA ILE A 223 -2.59 -2.23 15.62
C ILE A 223 -1.80 -1.43 14.58
N SER A 224 -2.48 -0.57 13.82
CA SER A 224 -1.85 0.30 12.83
C SER A 224 -1.09 1.45 13.49
N LEU A 225 -0.22 2.12 12.74
CA LEU A 225 0.44 3.34 13.22
C LEU A 225 -0.57 4.47 13.47
N GLY A 226 -1.62 4.59 12.65
CA GLY A 226 -2.71 5.54 12.86
C GLY A 226 -3.44 5.33 14.20
N ASP A 227 -3.78 4.09 14.54
CA ASP A 227 -4.39 3.74 15.83
C ASP A 227 -3.47 4.07 17.02
N MET A 228 -2.15 3.86 16.85
CA MET A 228 -1.17 4.24 17.86
C MET A 228 -1.15 5.75 18.07
N ARG A 229 -1.18 6.54 16.99
CA ARG A 229 -1.22 8.00 17.06
C ARG A 229 -2.48 8.49 17.77
N GLU A 230 -3.64 7.89 17.52
CA GLU A 230 -4.87 8.22 18.25
C GLU A 230 -4.78 7.89 19.75
N GLY A 231 -4.22 6.72 20.07
CA GLY A 231 -3.94 6.35 21.46
C GLY A 231 -2.99 7.33 22.15
N ALA A 232 -1.91 7.74 21.46
CA ALA A 232 -0.94 8.69 21.96
C ALA A 232 -1.54 10.09 22.18
N ARG A 233 -2.37 10.58 21.24
CA ARG A 233 -3.14 11.83 21.41
C ARG A 233 -4.03 11.78 22.66
N SER A 234 -4.72 10.66 22.85
CA SER A 234 -5.58 10.47 24.02
C SER A 234 -4.79 10.49 25.33
N VAL A 235 -3.62 9.83 25.37
CA VAL A 235 -2.71 9.88 26.54
C VAL A 235 -2.22 11.30 26.79
N GLN A 236 -1.83 12.03 25.75
CA GLN A 236 -1.39 13.43 25.89
C GLN A 236 -2.49 14.29 26.53
N GLY A 237 -3.73 14.23 26.02
CA GLY A 237 -4.85 14.97 26.59
C GLY A 237 -5.16 14.57 28.03
N MET A 238 -5.06 13.29 28.37
CA MET A 238 -5.22 12.82 29.76
C MET A 238 -4.12 13.36 30.68
N ASN A 239 -2.87 13.44 30.21
CA ASN A 239 -1.76 13.98 30.98
C ASN A 239 -1.97 15.47 31.30
N GLU A 240 -2.44 16.24 30.32
CA GLU A 240 -2.76 17.67 30.49
C GLU A 240 -3.84 17.88 31.56
N LEU A 241 -4.94 17.11 31.48
CA LEU A 241 -6.03 17.16 32.46
C LEU A 241 -5.58 16.80 33.88
N LEU A 242 -4.71 15.80 34.01
CA LEU A 242 -4.16 15.42 35.32
C LEU A 242 -3.26 16.52 35.90
N LEU A 243 -2.43 17.16 35.06
CA LEU A 243 -1.56 18.23 35.50
C LEU A 243 -2.35 19.47 35.94
N GLU A 244 -3.41 19.82 35.20
CA GLU A 244 -4.35 20.87 35.57
C GLU A 244 -4.99 20.59 36.93
N ALA A 245 -5.52 19.37 37.12
CA ALA A 245 -6.17 18.97 38.37
C ALA A 245 -5.22 18.95 39.59
N ILE A 246 -3.95 18.61 39.41
CA ILE A 246 -2.93 18.64 40.47
C ILE A 246 -2.55 20.06 40.85
N SER A 247 -2.63 21.00 39.90
CA SER A 247 -2.21 22.39 40.08
C SER A 247 -3.32 23.30 40.60
N ALA A 248 -4.55 22.81 40.70
CA ALA A 248 -5.74 23.52 41.20
C ALA A 248 -5.85 23.52 42.73
#